data_AF-A0A930AKY4-F1
#
_entry.id   AF-A0A930AKY4-F1
#
_cell.length_a   1.000
_cell.length_b   1.000
_cell.length_c   1.000
_cell.angle_alpha   90.00
_cell.angle_beta   90.00
_cell.angle_gamma   90.00
#
_symmetry.space_group_name_H-M   'P 1'
#
loop_
_entity.id
_entity.type
_entity.pdbx_description
1 polymer ?
#
loop_
_entity_poly.entity_id
_entity_poly.type
_entity_poly.pdbx_seq_one_letter_code
_entity_poly.pdbx_strand_id
1 'polypeptide(L)'
;STLEHKGLDEVLYAALAEIDKAREVEMETPESTEETVVYRYEPKKPDFKIVKLGPGRFKVDSEKIDRLFDTVDFDKEEETYQFAMTLQKMGVDKALYEAGARDGDQVIVNTFIMDYKE
;
A
#
# COMPACT_ATOMS: atom_id res chain seq x y z
N SER A 1 -23.50 50.14 38.70
CA SER A 1 -23.35 49.33 39.93
C SER A 1 -22.26 48.32 39.68
N THR A 2 -21.05 48.54 40.23
CA THR A 2 -19.85 47.70 40.04
C THR A 2 -19.24 47.29 41.38
N LEU A 3 -20.05 47.33 42.46
CA LEU A 3 -19.61 47.05 43.83
C LEU A 3 -20.40 45.91 44.51
N GLU A 4 -21.48 45.39 43.89
CA GLU A 4 -22.37 44.40 44.53
C GLU A 4 -22.36 43.00 43.91
N HIS A 5 -21.49 42.69 42.94
CA HIS A 5 -21.43 41.38 42.23
C HIS A 5 -22.76 40.86 41.63
N LYS A 6 -23.85 41.63 41.71
CA LYS A 6 -25.16 41.28 41.17
C LYS A 6 -25.15 41.44 39.65
N GLY A 7 -25.44 40.33 38.95
CA GLY A 7 -25.61 40.27 37.50
C GLY A 7 -24.46 39.60 36.74
N LEU A 8 -23.34 39.26 37.39
CA LEU A 8 -22.27 38.50 36.74
C LEU A 8 -22.71 37.05 36.45
N ASP A 9 -23.44 36.46 37.39
CA ASP A 9 -23.97 35.10 37.23
C ASP A 9 -24.96 35.02 36.08
N GLU A 10 -25.81 36.03 35.89
CA GLU A 10 -26.78 36.08 34.78
C GLU A 10 -26.09 36.11 33.42
N VAL A 11 -25.00 36.86 33.29
CA VAL A 11 -24.20 36.91 32.05
C VAL A 11 -23.44 35.60 31.83
N LEU A 12 -22.92 34.98 32.91
CA LEU A 12 -22.26 33.68 32.83
C LEU A 12 -23.22 32.58 32.37
N TYR A 13 -24.43 32.52 32.94
CA TYR A 13 -25.45 31.56 32.52
C TYR A 13 -25.97 31.83 31.10
N ALA A 14 -26.09 33.09 30.69
CA ALA A 14 -26.45 33.44 29.31
C ALA A 14 -25.37 33.02 28.30
N ALA A 15 -24.09 33.20 28.62
CA ALA A 15 -22.98 32.74 27.79
C ALA A 15 -22.92 31.20 27.71
N LEU A 16 -23.19 30.50 28.82
CA LEU A 16 -23.25 29.04 28.83
C LEU A 16 -24.38 28.51 27.93
N ALA A 17 -25.56 29.12 28.03
CA ALA A 17 -26.72 28.74 27.21
C ALA A 17 -26.48 28.95 25.71
N GLU A 18 -25.72 29.97 25.34
CA GLU A 18 -25.39 30.22 23.94
C GLU A 18 -24.34 29.24 23.39
N ILE A 19 -23.37 28.84 24.22
CA ILE A 19 -22.40 27.79 23.89
C ILE A 19 -23.10 26.44 23.74
N ASP A 20 -24.03 26.10 24.66
CA ASP A 20 -24.78 24.85 24.58
C ASP A 20 -25.67 24.78 23.34
N LYS A 21 -26.36 25.88 22.99
CA LYS A 21 -27.13 25.97 21.74
C LYS A 21 -26.26 25.83 20.50
N ALA A 22 -25.10 26.50 20.45
CA ALA A 22 -24.18 26.38 19.32
C ALA A 22 -23.68 24.93 19.16
N ARG A 23 -23.45 24.23 20.27
CA ARG A 23 -23.03 22.84 20.30
C ARG A 23 -24.15 21.88 19.85
N GLU A 24 -25.40 22.13 20.21
CA GLU A 24 -26.56 21.37 19.69
C GLU A 24 -26.72 21.57 18.17
N VAL A 25 -26.50 22.78 17.66
CA VAL A 25 -26.55 23.08 16.22
C VAL A 25 -25.43 22.37 15.44
N GLU A 26 -24.22 22.25 16.00
CA GLU A 26 -23.15 21.43 15.42
C GLU A 26 -23.51 19.94 15.37
N MET A 27 -24.28 19.42 16.34
CA MET A 27 -24.70 18.00 16.34
C MET A 27 -25.84 17.70 15.37
N GLU A 28 -26.73 18.67 15.10
CA GLU A 28 -27.86 18.51 14.17
C GLU A 28 -27.52 18.82 12.71
N THR A 29 -26.37 19.46 12.46
CA THR A 29 -25.85 19.60 11.11
C THR A 29 -25.18 18.27 10.75
N PRO A 30 -25.66 17.52 9.74
CA PRO A 30 -24.83 16.46 9.18
C PRO A 30 -23.65 17.17 8.54
N GLU A 31 -22.53 17.31 9.27
CA GLU A 31 -21.25 17.53 8.64
C GLU A 31 -21.17 16.49 7.54
N SER A 32 -21.25 17.00 6.30
CA SER A 32 -20.96 16.27 5.08
C SER A 32 -19.83 15.34 5.44
N THR A 33 -20.09 14.04 5.41
CA THR A 33 -19.08 13.02 5.63
C THR A 33 -17.98 13.32 4.64
N GLU A 34 -16.98 14.06 5.09
CA GLU A 34 -15.69 14.07 4.46
C GLU A 34 -15.27 12.63 4.63
N GLU A 35 -15.44 11.85 3.54
CA GLU A 35 -14.86 10.54 3.38
C GLU A 35 -13.36 10.73 3.59
N THR A 36 -12.97 10.72 4.86
CA THR A 36 -11.60 10.54 5.26
C THR A 36 -11.32 9.13 4.79
N VAL A 37 -10.85 9.02 3.55
CA VAL A 37 -10.33 7.78 3.00
C VAL A 37 -9.19 7.41 3.93
N VAL A 38 -9.51 6.60 4.93
CA VAL A 38 -8.53 5.98 5.81
C VAL A 38 -7.69 5.15 4.86
N TYR A 39 -6.54 5.69 4.46
CA TYR A 39 -5.49 4.95 3.79
C TYR A 39 -4.96 3.95 4.82
N ARG A 40 -5.71 2.85 4.99
CA ARG A 40 -5.25 1.69 5.72
C ARG A 40 -4.07 1.18 4.91
N TYR A 41 -2.87 1.42 5.41
CA TYR A 41 -1.66 0.79 4.91
C TYR A 41 -1.84 -0.71 5.11
N GLU A 42 -2.45 -1.37 4.12
CA GLU A 42 -2.36 -2.81 4.02
C GLU A 42 -0.88 -3.11 3.71
N PRO A 43 -0.20 -3.94 4.52
CA PRO A 43 1.13 -4.38 4.17
C PRO A 43 1.03 -4.97 2.77
N LYS A 44 1.66 -4.31 1.79
CA LYS A 44 1.61 -4.71 0.38
C LYS A 44 1.92 -6.20 0.36
N LYS A 45 0.90 -7.01 0.10
CA LYS A 45 1.11 -8.41 -0.27
C LYS A 45 2.18 -8.38 -1.37
N PRO A 46 3.18 -9.28 -1.33
CA PRO A 46 4.17 -9.31 -2.39
C PRO A 46 3.42 -9.25 -3.72
N ASP A 47 3.73 -8.27 -4.57
CA ASP A 47 2.97 -7.99 -5.80
C ASP A 47 3.16 -9.09 -6.86
N PHE A 48 3.65 -10.26 -6.44
CA PHE A 48 4.00 -11.41 -7.25
C PHE A 48 3.64 -12.71 -6.50
N LYS A 49 3.33 -13.75 -7.27
CA LYS A 49 3.03 -15.10 -6.80
C LYS A 49 3.94 -16.08 -7.50
N ILE A 50 4.43 -17.09 -6.79
CA ILE A 50 5.20 -18.19 -7.38
C ILE A 50 4.30 -19.40 -7.53
N VAL A 51 4.21 -19.88 -8.76
CA VAL A 51 3.45 -21.06 -9.16
C VAL A 51 4.43 -22.15 -9.55
N LYS A 52 4.44 -23.27 -8.81
CA LYS A 52 5.25 -24.42 -9.17
C LYS A 52 4.57 -25.21 -10.28
N LEU A 53 5.18 -25.25 -11.47
CA LEU A 53 4.64 -25.94 -12.64
C LEU A 53 5.09 -27.40 -12.74
N GLY A 54 6.21 -27.75 -12.09
CA GLY A 54 6.75 -29.10 -12.14
C GLY A 54 8.09 -29.23 -11.40
N PRO A 55 8.78 -30.38 -11.55
CA PRO A 55 10.13 -30.55 -11.01
C PRO A 55 11.08 -29.56 -11.68
N GLY A 56 11.67 -28.67 -10.88
CA GLY A 56 12.60 -27.64 -11.34
C GLY A 56 12.00 -26.59 -12.28
N ARG A 57 10.68 -26.39 -12.24
CA ARG A 57 10.00 -25.36 -13.05
C ARG A 57 9.08 -24.51 -12.19
N PHE A 58 9.39 -23.23 -12.14
CA PHE A 58 8.65 -22.22 -11.39
C PHE A 58 8.16 -21.13 -12.34
N LYS A 59 6.96 -20.64 -12.13
CA LYS A 59 6.41 -19.47 -12.82
C LYS A 59 6.22 -18.35 -11.81
N VAL A 60 6.72 -17.17 -12.13
CA VAL A 60 6.49 -15.95 -11.36
C VAL A 60 5.36 -15.18 -12.05
N ASP A 61 4.27 -14.98 -11.33
CA ASP A 61 3.07 -14.31 -11.81
C ASP A 61 2.92 -12.97 -11.08
N SER A 62 3.02 -11.86 -11.81
CA SER A 62 3.02 -10.51 -11.23
C SER A 62 2.66 -9.45 -12.25
N GLU A 63 1.60 -8.70 -11.97
CA GLU A 63 1.19 -7.58 -12.82
C GLU A 63 2.26 -6.48 -12.94
N LYS A 64 3.09 -6.29 -11.91
CA LYS A 64 4.18 -5.30 -11.95
C LYS A 64 5.34 -5.76 -12.80
N ILE A 65 5.70 -7.04 -12.70
CA ILE A 65 6.78 -7.62 -13.49
C ILE A 65 6.37 -7.68 -14.95
N ASP A 66 5.11 -8.01 -15.25
CA ASP A 66 4.58 -8.02 -16.61
C ASP A 66 4.68 -6.63 -17.27
N ARG A 67 4.28 -5.57 -16.57
CA ARG A 67 4.42 -4.18 -17.07
C ARG A 67 5.88 -3.78 -17.28
N LEU A 68 6.78 -4.18 -16.38
CA LEU A 68 8.20 -3.91 -16.51
C LEU A 68 8.78 -4.66 -17.71
N PHE A 69 8.38 -5.92 -17.88
CA PHE A 69 8.78 -6.77 -19.00
C PHE A 69 8.40 -6.14 -20.35
N ASP A 70 7.16 -5.65 -20.49
CA ASP A 70 6.70 -5.00 -21.73
C ASP A 70 7.45 -3.70 -22.07
N THR A 71 8.10 -3.08 -21.08
CA THR A 71 8.86 -1.83 -21.25
C THR A 71 10.33 -2.08 -21.55
N VAL A 72 10.88 -3.22 -21.15
CA VAL A 72 12.31 -3.53 -21.23
C VAL A 72 12.67 -4.03 -22.62
N ASP A 73 13.74 -3.46 -23.19
CA ASP A 73 14.33 -3.95 -24.43
C ASP A 73 15.36 -5.05 -24.15
N PHE A 74 14.96 -6.31 -24.37
CA PHE A 74 15.81 -7.48 -24.14
C PHE A 74 16.95 -7.65 -25.15
N ASP A 75 16.97 -6.88 -26.24
CA ASP A 75 18.12 -6.87 -27.16
C ASP A 75 19.31 -6.09 -26.57
N LYS A 76 19.06 -5.26 -25.55
CA LYS A 76 20.12 -4.55 -24.82
C LYS A 76 20.46 -5.28 -23.52
N GLU A 77 21.73 -5.68 -23.42
CA GLU A 77 22.26 -6.34 -22.22
C GLU A 77 22.09 -5.49 -20.95
N GLU A 78 22.22 -4.16 -21.05
CA GLU A 78 22.11 -3.26 -19.90
C GLU A 78 20.68 -3.23 -19.34
N GLU A 79 19.66 -3.16 -20.19
CA GLU A 79 18.25 -3.15 -19.77
C GLU A 79 17.84 -4.53 -19.21
N THR A 80 18.32 -5.61 -19.83
CA THR A 80 18.12 -6.98 -19.34
C THR A 80 18.73 -7.18 -17.95
N TYR A 81 19.94 -6.66 -17.73
CA TYR A 81 20.59 -6.70 -16.42
C TYR A 81 19.82 -5.90 -15.36
N GLN A 82 19.34 -4.70 -15.72
CA GLN A 82 18.52 -3.88 -14.82
C GLN A 82 17.20 -4.56 -14.47
N PHE A 83 16.57 -5.26 -15.42
CA PHE A 83 15.39 -6.07 -15.19
C PHE A 83 15.66 -7.17 -14.17
N ALA A 84 16.72 -7.97 -14.36
CA ALA A 84 17.12 -9.01 -13.41
C ALA A 84 17.41 -8.44 -12.00
N MET A 85 18.12 -7.32 -11.91
CA MET A 85 18.36 -6.61 -10.65
C MET A 85 17.05 -6.17 -9.97
N THR A 86 16.08 -5.71 -10.75
CA THR A 86 14.78 -5.28 -10.23
C THR A 86 14.00 -6.46 -9.66
N LEU A 87 14.01 -7.61 -10.32
CA LEU A 87 13.41 -8.86 -9.80
C LEU A 87 14.06 -9.28 -8.47
N GLN A 88 15.38 -9.18 -8.37
CA GLN A 88 16.11 -9.49 -7.14
C GLN A 88 15.73 -8.51 -6.01
N LYS A 89 15.66 -7.21 -6.30
CA LYS A 89 15.22 -6.17 -5.33
C LYS A 89 13.78 -6.37 -4.89
N MET A 90 12.90 -6.87 -5.76
CA MET A 90 11.53 -7.22 -5.43
C MET A 90 11.43 -8.46 -4.53
N GLY A 91 12.51 -9.22 -4.36
CA GLY A 91 12.52 -10.41 -3.51
C GLY A 91 12.00 -11.66 -4.21
N VAL A 92 11.96 -11.68 -5.54
CA VAL A 92 11.58 -12.86 -6.32
C VAL A 92 12.52 -14.03 -6.02
N ASP A 93 13.81 -13.75 -5.91
CA ASP A 93 14.86 -14.71 -5.53
C ASP A 93 14.58 -15.39 -4.18
N LYS A 94 14.32 -14.59 -3.13
CA LYS A 94 13.96 -15.12 -1.80
C LYS A 94 12.71 -15.99 -1.84
N ALA A 95 11.70 -15.57 -2.61
CA ALA A 95 10.47 -16.34 -2.70
C ALA A 95 10.66 -17.64 -3.51
N LEU A 96 11.55 -17.65 -4.51
CA LEU A 96 11.93 -18.87 -5.23
C LEU A 96 12.68 -19.82 -4.31
N TYR A 97 13.59 -19.30 -3.50
CA TYR A 97 14.28 -20.05 -2.45
C TYR A 97 13.29 -20.67 -1.45
N GLU A 98 12.33 -19.89 -0.94
CA GLU A 98 11.26 -20.39 -0.07
C GLU A 98 10.35 -21.43 -0.75
N ALA A 99 10.16 -21.32 -2.08
CA ALA A 99 9.45 -22.30 -2.89
C ALA A 99 10.27 -23.59 -3.17
N GLY A 100 11.55 -23.61 -2.78
CA GLY A 100 12.46 -24.72 -2.94
C GLY A 100 13.10 -24.83 -4.32
N ALA A 101 13.27 -23.70 -5.01
CA ALA A 101 14.10 -23.62 -6.21
C ALA A 101 15.57 -23.91 -5.87
N ARG A 102 16.29 -24.52 -6.80
CA ARG A 102 17.70 -24.86 -6.71
C ARG A 102 18.44 -24.41 -7.96
N ASP A 103 19.76 -24.31 -7.87
CA ASP A 103 20.62 -24.03 -9.01
C ASP A 103 20.30 -24.90 -10.22
N GLY A 104 20.02 -24.24 -11.34
CA GLY A 104 19.65 -24.90 -12.60
C GLY A 104 18.15 -25.12 -12.81
N ASP A 105 17.31 -24.70 -11.86
CA ASP A 105 15.85 -24.70 -12.06
C ASP A 105 15.41 -23.59 -13.03
N GLN A 106 14.38 -23.85 -13.81
CA GLN A 106 13.84 -22.89 -14.77
C GLN A 106 12.78 -22.00 -14.12
N VAL A 107 12.98 -20.70 -14.20
CA VAL A 107 12.05 -19.67 -13.75
C VAL A 107 11.45 -18.99 -14.96
N ILE A 108 10.14 -19.07 -15.07
CA ILE A 108 9.35 -18.49 -16.14
C ILE A 108 8.75 -17.19 -15.63
N VAL A 109 9.12 -16.09 -16.26
CA VAL A 109 8.61 -14.75 -15.98
C VAL A 109 7.88 -14.27 -17.22
N ASN A 110 6.55 -14.19 -17.17
CA ASN A 110 5.70 -13.94 -18.32
C ASN A 110 6.00 -14.92 -19.49
N THR A 111 6.71 -14.46 -20.53
CA THR A 111 7.12 -15.25 -21.71
C THR A 111 8.61 -15.58 -21.71
N PHE A 112 9.38 -15.03 -20.77
CA PHE A 112 10.81 -15.24 -20.68
C PHE A 112 11.16 -16.37 -19.73
N ILE A 113 12.21 -17.12 -20.07
CA ILE A 113 12.70 -18.24 -19.28
C ILE A 113 14.12 -17.90 -18.87
N MET A 114 14.38 -17.95 -17.56
CA MET A 114 15.70 -17.76 -16.98
C MET A 114 16.05 -18.94 -16.09
N ASP A 115 17.34 -19.24 -16.02
CA ASP A 115 17.84 -20.25 -15.10
C ASP A 115 18.08 -19.61 -13.73
N TYR A 116 17.59 -20.25 -12.69
CA TYR A 116 17.84 -19.87 -11.31
C TYR A 116 19.30 -20.17 -10.94
N LYS A 117 19.97 -19.19 -10.34
CA LYS A 117 21.29 -19.31 -9.75
C LYS A 117 21.26 -18.62 -8.39
N GLU A 118 21.58 -19.36 -7.33
CA GLU A 118 21.80 -18.89 -5.97
C GLU A 118 23.18 -18.22 -5.81
#